data_AF-A0A2N3PV63-F1
#
_entry.id   AF-A0A2N3PV63-F1
#
_cell.length_a   1.000
_cell.length_b   1.000
_cell.length_c   1.000
_cell.angle_alpha   90.00
_cell.angle_beta   90.00
_cell.angle_gamma   90.00
#
_symmetry.space_group_name_H-M   'P 1'
#
loop_
_entity.id
_entity.type
_entity.pdbx_description
1 polymer ?
#
loop_
_entity_poly.entity_id
_entity_poly.type
_entity_poly.pdbx_seq_one_letter_code
_entity_poly.pdbx_strand_id
1 'polypeptide(L)'
;MSHREYLFPLWIRLWHFANAALFLLLLISGLSLHFANPGAALLDFNLAQRIHNVCGVLLCLNYVVFVIGNIVTGNWWQFVPKPHGYLQRALLQVRFYVWDIFHGKETPFPSTRENNFNPLQQVMYWIIMYLAMPALLITGLLFLWPEFAPDRLFGVDGLVTVAMAHYIIAYCIILFVISHIYLASCGKKISTHYKSIITGWHED
;
A
#
# COMPACT_ATOMS: atom_id res chain seq x y z
N MET A 1 28.10 17.75 4.22
CA MET A 1 28.42 16.31 4.26
C MET A 1 27.13 15.57 3.97
N SER A 2 27.10 14.65 3.00
CA SER A 2 25.91 13.84 2.70
C SER A 2 25.64 12.92 3.90
N HIS A 3 24.52 13.12 4.58
CA HIS A 3 24.13 12.29 5.71
C HIS A 3 23.51 11.00 5.17
N ARG A 4 24.00 9.84 5.64
CA ARG A 4 23.60 8.53 5.15
C ARG A 4 23.14 7.65 6.30
N GLU A 5 21.86 7.28 6.29
CA GLU A 5 21.26 6.43 7.32
C GLU A 5 20.68 5.15 6.73
N TYR A 6 20.82 4.04 7.47
CA TYR A 6 20.19 2.78 7.09
C TYR A 6 18.76 2.73 7.62
N LEU A 7 17.78 3.00 6.74
CA LEU A 7 16.37 3.08 7.10
C LEU A 7 15.59 1.78 6.82
N PHE A 8 15.93 1.07 5.74
CA PHE A 8 15.13 -0.08 5.28
C PHE A 8 15.92 -1.40 5.33
N PRO A 9 15.69 -2.22 6.38
CA PRO A 9 16.20 -3.59 6.48
C PRO A 9 15.95 -4.42 5.21
N LEU A 10 16.85 -5.36 4.92
CA LEU A 10 16.75 -6.22 3.73
C LEU A 10 15.40 -6.95 3.63
N TRP A 11 14.88 -7.49 4.73
CA TRP A 11 13.61 -8.21 4.71
C TRP A 11 12.43 -7.32 4.31
N ILE A 12 12.40 -6.05 4.73
CA ILE A 12 11.35 -5.08 4.34
C ILE A 12 11.44 -4.82 2.84
N ARG A 13 12.66 -4.65 2.32
CA ARG A 13 12.87 -4.41 0.89
C ARG A 13 12.40 -5.59 0.04
N LEU A 14 12.81 -6.81 0.41
CA LEU A 14 12.39 -8.03 -0.29
C LEU A 14 10.87 -8.21 -0.25
N TRP A 15 10.28 -8.03 0.93
CA TRP A 15 8.83 -8.04 1.10
C TRP A 15 8.13 -6.98 0.25
N HIS A 16 8.66 -5.75 0.21
CA HIS A 16 8.10 -4.65 -0.55
C HIS A 16 8.12 -4.95 -2.05
N PHE A 17 9.23 -5.47 -2.59
CA PHE A 17 9.30 -5.85 -4.01
C PHE A 17 8.36 -7.00 -4.36
N ALA A 18 8.27 -8.02 -3.50
CA ALA A 18 7.29 -9.10 -3.67
C ALA A 18 5.85 -8.56 -3.64
N ASN A 19 5.54 -7.70 -2.68
CA ASN A 19 4.23 -7.07 -2.53
C ASN A 19 3.87 -6.23 -3.76
N ALA A 20 4.81 -5.40 -4.24
CA ALA A 20 4.61 -4.57 -5.41
C ALA A 20 4.38 -5.41 -6.68
N ALA A 21 5.16 -6.47 -6.89
CA ALA A 21 4.99 -7.36 -8.04
C ALA A 21 3.62 -8.07 -8.00
N LEU A 22 3.23 -8.62 -6.86
CA LEU A 22 1.92 -9.27 -6.67
C LEU A 22 0.77 -8.27 -6.88
N PHE A 23 0.89 -7.06 -6.32
CA PHE A 23 -0.13 -6.03 -6.49
C PHE A 23 -0.31 -5.62 -7.95
N LEU A 24 0.78 -5.45 -8.71
CA LEU A 24 0.69 -5.12 -10.14
C LEU A 24 0.02 -6.22 -10.96
N LEU A 25 0.34 -7.49 -10.68
CA LEU A 25 -0.32 -8.63 -11.34
C LEU A 25 -1.81 -8.69 -10.99
N LEU A 26 -2.17 -8.45 -9.73
CA LEU A 26 -3.55 -8.37 -9.26
C LEU A 26 -4.32 -7.20 -9.89
N LEU A 27 -3.67 -6.04 -10.05
CA LEU A 27 -4.26 -4.88 -10.70
C LEU A 27 -4.59 -5.18 -12.17
N ILE A 28 -3.62 -5.70 -12.93
CA ILE A 28 -3.80 -5.99 -14.36
C ILE A 28 -4.88 -7.07 -14.57
N SER A 29 -4.81 -8.15 -13.79
CA SER A 29 -5.80 -9.23 -13.88
C SER A 29 -7.18 -8.78 -13.39
N GLY A 30 -7.25 -8.00 -12.30
CA GLY A 30 -8.51 -7.47 -11.75
C GLY A 30 -9.21 -6.49 -12.69
N LEU A 31 -8.46 -5.59 -13.33
CA LEU A 31 -8.99 -4.70 -14.37
C LEU A 31 -9.52 -5.50 -15.57
N SER A 32 -8.80 -6.56 -15.98
CA SER A 32 -9.24 -7.43 -17.08
C SER A 32 -10.54 -8.17 -16.74
N LEU A 33 -10.69 -8.65 -15.50
CA LEU A 33 -11.92 -9.28 -15.02
C LEU A 33 -13.08 -8.30 -14.88
N HIS A 34 -12.81 -7.07 -14.43
CA HIS A 34 -13.85 -6.05 -14.24
C HIS A 34 -14.41 -5.55 -15.58
N PHE A 35 -13.53 -5.26 -16.54
CA PHE A 35 -13.97 -4.70 -17.81
C PHE A 35 -14.35 -5.75 -18.85
N ALA A 36 -13.87 -7.01 -18.74
CA ALA A 36 -14.18 -8.29 -19.45
C ALA A 36 -14.61 -8.27 -20.94
N ASN A 37 -14.66 -7.11 -21.57
CA ASN A 37 -15.13 -6.86 -22.90
C ASN A 37 -13.99 -7.21 -23.86
N PRO A 38 -14.22 -8.03 -24.89
CA PRO A 38 -13.18 -8.52 -25.79
C PRO A 38 -12.26 -7.45 -26.40
N GLY A 39 -12.71 -6.20 -26.52
CA GLY A 39 -11.90 -5.09 -27.05
C GLY A 39 -11.15 -4.25 -26.01
N ALA A 40 -11.40 -4.44 -24.70
CA ALA A 40 -10.87 -3.60 -23.63
C ALA A 40 -10.05 -4.36 -22.56
N ALA A 41 -10.13 -5.70 -22.54
CA ALA A 41 -9.39 -6.51 -21.58
C ALA A 41 -7.90 -6.61 -21.95
N LEU A 42 -7.01 -6.42 -20.98
CA LEU A 42 -5.56 -6.56 -21.17
C LEU A 42 -5.12 -8.03 -21.27
N LEU A 43 -5.88 -8.92 -20.62
CA LEU A 43 -5.68 -10.36 -20.58
C LEU A 43 -6.98 -11.08 -20.94
N ASP A 44 -6.87 -12.27 -21.53
CA ASP A 44 -8.00 -13.19 -21.68
C ASP A 44 -8.63 -13.49 -20.30
N PHE A 45 -9.96 -13.63 -20.26
CA PHE A 45 -10.71 -13.79 -19.01
C PHE A 45 -10.22 -14.98 -18.17
N ASN A 46 -9.99 -16.15 -18.79
CA ASN A 46 -9.56 -17.35 -18.06
C ASN A 46 -8.15 -17.19 -17.52
N LEU A 47 -7.26 -16.56 -18.29
CA LEU A 47 -5.90 -16.27 -17.85
C LEU A 47 -5.90 -15.24 -16.72
N ALA A 48 -6.69 -14.17 -16.85
CA ALA A 48 -6.86 -13.14 -15.83
C ALA A 48 -7.35 -13.75 -14.51
N GLN A 49 -8.39 -14.59 -14.56
CA GLN A 49 -8.92 -15.27 -13.37
C GLN A 49 -7.86 -16.14 -12.68
N ARG A 50 -7.12 -16.94 -13.45
CA ARG A 50 -6.06 -17.81 -12.91
C ARG A 50 -4.94 -17.00 -12.24
N ILE A 51 -4.45 -15.95 -12.92
CA ILE A 51 -3.42 -15.06 -12.38
C ILE A 51 -3.93 -14.38 -11.12
N HIS A 52 -5.17 -13.85 -11.14
CA HIS A 52 -5.75 -13.14 -10.02
C HIS A 52 -5.87 -14.04 -8.78
N ASN A 53 -6.41 -15.25 -8.94
CA ASN A 53 -6.59 -16.18 -7.85
C ASN A 53 -5.26 -16.63 -7.23
N VAL A 54 -4.28 -17.01 -8.07
CA VAL A 54 -2.96 -17.43 -7.59
C VAL A 54 -2.24 -16.27 -6.89
N CYS A 55 -2.21 -15.08 -7.51
CA CYS A 55 -1.58 -13.92 -6.91
C CYS A 55 -2.29 -13.46 -5.63
N GLY A 56 -3.61 -13.62 -5.55
CA GLY A 56 -4.40 -13.29 -4.36
C GLY A 56 -4.03 -14.15 -3.17
N VAL A 57 -3.90 -15.47 -3.37
CA VAL A 57 -3.42 -16.39 -2.32
C VAL A 57 -1.97 -16.08 -1.94
N LEU A 58 -1.09 -15.85 -2.91
CA LEU A 58 0.30 -15.47 -2.64
C LEU A 58 0.40 -14.15 -1.88
N LEU A 59 -0.46 -13.18 -2.18
CA LEU A 59 -0.52 -11.90 -1.46
C LEU A 59 -1.00 -12.11 -0.02
N CYS A 60 -1.96 -13.01 0.23
CA CYS A 60 -2.35 -13.38 1.59
C CYS A 60 -1.15 -13.93 2.39
N LEU A 61 -0.39 -14.86 1.80
CA LEU A 61 0.81 -15.42 2.43
C LEU A 61 1.87 -14.33 2.67
N ASN A 62 2.12 -13.48 1.67
CA ASN A 62 3.06 -12.36 1.77
C ASN A 62 2.62 -11.34 2.86
N TYR A 63 1.32 -11.15 3.05
CA TYR A 63 0.76 -10.32 4.11
C TYR A 63 0.93 -10.93 5.50
N VAL A 64 0.79 -12.25 5.64
CA VAL A 64 1.12 -12.93 6.91
C VAL A 64 2.60 -12.75 7.26
N VAL A 65 3.50 -12.88 6.28
CA VAL A 65 4.94 -12.59 6.45
C VAL A 65 5.16 -11.13 6.88
N PHE A 66 4.43 -10.17 6.29
CA PHE A 66 4.47 -8.77 6.71
C PHE A 66 4.10 -8.60 8.18
N VAL A 67 2.95 -9.12 8.59
CA VAL A 67 2.44 -8.94 9.96
C VAL A 67 3.38 -9.58 10.97
N ILE A 68 3.79 -10.83 10.74
CA ILE A 68 4.73 -11.53 11.62
C ILE A 68 6.08 -10.80 11.66
N GLY A 69 6.62 -10.42 10.50
CA GLY A 69 7.88 -9.67 10.42
C GLY A 69 7.83 -8.36 11.19
N ASN A 70 6.73 -7.61 11.09
CA ASN A 70 6.55 -6.35 11.82
C ASN A 70 6.47 -6.54 13.33
N ILE A 71 5.81 -7.60 13.79
CA ILE A 71 5.71 -7.95 15.22
C ILE A 71 7.10 -8.36 15.75
N VAL A 72 7.76 -9.32 15.09
CA VAL A 72 9.04 -9.89 15.54
C VAL A 72 10.16 -8.85 15.55
N THR A 73 10.20 -7.96 14.56
CA THR A 73 11.28 -6.96 14.42
C THR A 73 10.99 -5.65 15.15
N GLY A 74 9.77 -5.45 15.66
CA GLY A 74 9.33 -4.18 16.20
C GLY A 74 9.12 -3.08 15.14
N ASN A 75 9.17 -3.40 13.83
CA ASN A 75 8.99 -2.41 12.77
C ASN A 75 7.61 -1.74 12.78
N TRP A 76 6.61 -2.37 13.42
CA TRP A 76 5.26 -1.81 13.54
C TRP A 76 5.23 -0.40 14.18
N TRP A 77 6.18 -0.09 15.07
CA TRP A 77 6.30 1.22 15.71
C TRP A 77 6.51 2.37 14.72
N GLN A 78 7.02 2.09 13.51
CA GLN A 78 7.19 3.08 12.45
C GLN A 78 5.85 3.64 11.96
N PHE A 79 4.74 2.89 12.10
CA PHE A 79 3.41 3.30 11.65
C PHE A 79 2.58 4.02 12.72
N VAL A 80 3.06 4.07 13.96
CA VAL A 80 2.28 4.61 15.09
C VAL A 80 2.47 6.12 15.20
N PRO A 81 1.42 6.94 15.03
CA PRO A 81 1.52 8.38 15.18
C PRO A 81 1.82 8.77 16.62
N LYS A 82 2.83 9.65 16.82
CA LYS A 82 3.09 10.22 18.15
C LYS A 82 1.91 11.13 18.55
N PRO A 83 1.27 10.91 19.72
CA PRO A 83 0.00 11.55 20.06
C PRO A 83 0.15 13.06 20.31
N HIS A 84 1.29 13.50 20.84
CA HIS A 84 1.49 14.90 21.19
C HIS A 84 1.62 15.77 19.94
N GLY A 85 0.71 16.76 19.80
CA GLY A 85 0.72 17.71 18.69
C GLY A 85 0.45 17.10 17.31
N TYR A 86 -0.14 15.90 17.23
CA TYR A 86 -0.35 15.19 15.95
C TYR A 86 -1.08 16.07 14.92
N LEU A 87 -2.19 16.72 15.31
CA LEU A 87 -2.96 17.56 14.40
C LEU A 87 -2.13 18.70 13.80
N GLN A 88 -1.36 19.41 14.63
CA GLN A 88 -0.50 20.50 14.16
C GLN A 88 0.58 19.99 13.21
N ARG A 89 1.19 18.85 13.53
CA ARG A 89 2.21 18.21 12.69
C ARG A 89 1.63 17.70 11.36
N ALA A 90 0.43 17.14 11.39
CA ALA A 90 -0.30 16.72 10.19
C ALA A 90 -0.63 17.91 9.30
N LEU A 91 -1.15 19.01 9.86
CA LEU A 91 -1.43 20.25 9.12
C LEU A 91 -0.16 20.85 8.50
N LEU A 92 0.97 20.82 9.23
CA LEU A 92 2.27 21.24 8.70
C LEU A 92 2.69 20.38 7.51
N GLN A 93 2.49 19.07 7.57
CA GLN A 93 2.80 18.17 6.47
C GLN A 93 1.84 18.34 5.27
N VAL A 94 0.56 18.62 5.51
CA VAL A 94 -0.40 18.95 4.44
C VAL A 94 0.04 20.22 3.71
N ARG A 95 0.33 21.28 4.47
CA ARG A 95 0.86 22.54 3.90
C ARG A 95 2.13 22.28 3.10
N PHE A 96 3.02 21.42 3.61
CA PHE A 96 4.24 21.08 2.92
C PHE A 96 3.95 20.46 1.54
N TYR A 97 3.09 19.44 1.49
CA TYR A 97 2.75 18.77 0.23
C TYR A 97 1.98 19.64 -0.76
N VAL A 98 1.12 20.54 -0.28
CA VAL A 98 0.29 21.38 -1.16
C VAL A 98 1.04 22.63 -1.65
N TRP A 99 1.98 23.15 -0.87
CA TRP A 99 2.61 24.45 -1.15
C TRP A 99 4.13 24.43 -1.05
N ASP A 100 4.68 24.08 0.10
CA ASP A 100 6.11 24.34 0.38
C ASP A 100 7.04 23.49 -0.49
N ILE A 101 6.61 22.30 -0.91
CA ILE A 101 7.36 21.39 -1.79
C ILE A 101 7.64 22.02 -3.17
N PHE A 102 6.68 22.78 -3.71
CA PHE A 102 6.83 23.50 -4.98
C PHE A 102 7.71 24.75 -4.86
N HIS A 103 7.95 25.20 -3.62
CA HIS A 103 8.83 26.33 -3.31
C HIS A 103 10.22 25.88 -2.87
N GLY A 104 10.55 24.59 -3.03
CA GLY A 104 11.87 24.04 -2.72
C GLY A 104 12.24 24.10 -1.24
N LYS A 105 11.26 24.20 -0.33
CA LYS A 105 11.55 24.16 1.12
C LYS A 105 11.89 22.75 1.56
N GLU A 106 12.61 22.65 2.66
CA GLU A 106 12.94 21.36 3.29
C GLU A 106 11.72 20.72 3.96
N THR A 107 11.73 19.38 4.01
CA THR A 107 10.66 18.62 4.68
C THR A 107 10.63 18.96 6.18
N PRO A 108 9.44 19.23 6.77
CA PRO A 108 9.33 19.50 8.20
C PRO A 108 9.64 18.26 9.06
N PHE A 109 9.57 17.07 8.48
CA PHE A 109 9.83 15.81 9.15
C PHE A 109 10.81 14.98 8.30
N PRO A 110 12.13 15.14 8.49
CA PRO A 110 13.12 14.30 7.81
C PRO A 110 12.99 12.84 8.27
N SER A 111 13.31 11.92 7.37
CA SER A 111 13.25 10.48 7.67
C SER A 111 14.48 10.10 8.50
N THR A 112 14.24 9.58 9.71
CA THR A 112 15.31 9.05 10.57
C THR A 112 15.03 7.60 10.91
N ARG A 113 16.02 6.86 11.39
CA ARG A 113 15.86 5.46 11.81
C ARG A 113 14.70 5.25 12.80
N GLU A 114 14.46 6.20 13.70
CA GLU A 114 13.39 6.14 14.70
C GLU A 114 12.03 6.56 14.14
N ASN A 115 11.98 7.35 13.07
CA ASN A 115 10.76 7.78 12.40
C ASN A 115 11.01 7.86 10.89
N ASN A 116 10.83 6.72 10.21
CA ASN A 116 10.99 6.61 8.76
C ASN A 116 9.89 7.37 7.99
N PHE A 117 8.77 7.67 8.65
CA PHE A 117 7.59 8.24 8.04
C PHE A 117 7.18 9.55 8.71
N ASN A 118 6.71 10.50 7.89
CA ASN A 118 6.08 11.71 8.40
C ASN A 118 4.67 11.40 8.97
N PRO A 119 4.05 12.34 9.72
CA PRO A 119 2.78 12.09 10.40
C PRO A 119 1.64 11.60 9.50
N LEU A 120 1.52 12.16 8.28
CA LEU A 120 0.48 11.74 7.34
C LEU A 120 0.77 10.34 6.78
N GLN A 121 2.03 10.06 6.46
CA GLN A 121 2.46 8.74 6.01
C GLN A 121 2.25 7.66 7.08
N GLN A 122 2.54 7.95 8.35
CA GLN A 122 2.33 7.01 9.47
C GLN A 122 0.87 6.53 9.50
N VAL A 123 -0.08 7.46 9.53
CA VAL A 123 -1.51 7.13 9.56
C VAL A 123 -1.98 6.50 8.26
N MET A 124 -1.56 7.01 7.11
CA MET A 124 -1.98 6.46 5.81
C MET A 124 -1.48 5.02 5.65
N TYR A 125 -0.22 4.74 5.95
CA TYR A 125 0.32 3.39 5.90
C TYR A 125 -0.31 2.48 6.94
N TRP A 126 -0.66 2.99 8.12
CA TRP A 126 -1.41 2.20 9.09
C TRP A 126 -2.79 1.80 8.55
N ILE A 127 -3.56 2.76 8.03
CA ILE A 127 -4.88 2.51 7.42
C ILE A 127 -4.76 1.53 6.26
N ILE A 128 -3.83 1.76 5.34
CA ILE A 128 -3.69 0.90 4.17
C ILE A 128 -3.26 -0.51 4.59
N MET A 129 -2.21 -0.65 5.40
CA MET A 129 -1.64 -1.95 5.71
C MET A 129 -2.41 -2.75 6.75
N TYR A 130 -3.12 -2.11 7.68
CA TYR A 130 -3.79 -2.82 8.79
C TYR A 130 -5.32 -2.72 8.76
N LEU A 131 -5.90 -1.92 7.86
CA LEU A 131 -7.36 -1.87 7.66
C LEU A 131 -7.74 -2.23 6.22
N ALA A 132 -7.26 -1.49 5.23
CA ALA A 132 -7.66 -1.68 3.84
C ALA A 132 -7.15 -3.01 3.26
N MET A 133 -5.87 -3.35 3.48
CA MET A 133 -5.27 -4.59 3.00
C MET A 133 -5.97 -5.83 3.58
N PRO A 134 -6.14 -6.00 4.90
CA PRO A 134 -6.94 -7.10 5.44
C PRO A 134 -8.34 -7.20 4.85
N ALA A 135 -9.05 -6.08 4.73
CA ALA A 135 -10.39 -6.06 4.16
C ALA A 135 -10.40 -6.49 2.67
N LEU A 136 -9.41 -6.06 1.88
CA LEU A 136 -9.22 -6.50 0.50
C LEU A 136 -8.97 -8.01 0.43
N LEU A 137 -8.08 -8.53 1.28
CA LEU A 137 -7.76 -9.96 1.31
C LEU A 137 -8.98 -10.78 1.71
N ILE A 138 -9.69 -10.40 2.77
CA ILE A 138 -10.90 -11.11 3.23
C ILE A 138 -11.95 -11.14 2.12
N THR A 139 -12.25 -9.99 1.50
CA THR A 139 -13.23 -9.93 0.40
C THR A 139 -12.78 -10.74 -0.81
N GLY A 140 -11.48 -10.77 -1.13
CA GLY A 140 -10.94 -11.61 -2.20
C GLY A 140 -11.01 -13.11 -1.89
N LEU A 141 -10.76 -13.52 -0.65
CA LEU A 141 -10.89 -14.92 -0.23
C LEU A 141 -12.36 -15.37 -0.23
N LEU A 142 -13.30 -14.49 0.11
CA LEU A 142 -14.74 -14.76 -0.01
C LEU A 142 -15.17 -14.98 -1.46
N PHE A 143 -14.50 -14.37 -2.44
CA PHE A 143 -14.75 -14.71 -3.85
C PHE A 143 -14.17 -16.06 -4.26
N LEU A 144 -13.06 -16.48 -3.64
CA LEU A 144 -12.45 -17.77 -3.92
C LEU A 144 -13.22 -18.92 -3.27
N TRP A 145 -13.82 -18.67 -2.10
CA TRP A 145 -14.66 -19.59 -1.34
C TRP A 145 -16.00 -18.95 -0.98
N PRO A 146 -16.92 -18.81 -1.95
CA PRO A 146 -18.20 -18.13 -1.77
C PRO A 146 -19.12 -18.81 -0.75
N GLU A 147 -18.89 -20.07 -0.40
CA GLU A 147 -19.60 -20.79 0.65
C GLU A 147 -19.45 -20.16 2.06
N PHE A 148 -18.40 -19.35 2.28
CA PHE A 148 -18.22 -18.60 3.51
C PHE A 148 -18.80 -17.18 3.44
N ALA A 149 -19.29 -16.75 2.28
CA ALA A 149 -19.95 -15.47 2.14
C ALA A 149 -21.33 -15.51 2.81
N PRO A 150 -21.79 -14.42 3.42
CA PRO A 150 -23.13 -14.35 3.97
C PRO A 150 -24.17 -14.47 2.85
N ASP A 151 -25.29 -15.16 3.11
CA ASP A 151 -26.37 -15.26 2.10
C ASP A 151 -26.94 -13.88 1.74
N ARG A 152 -27.06 -12.99 2.75
CA ARG A 152 -27.55 -11.62 2.58
C ARG A 152 -26.80 -10.65 3.49
N LEU A 153 -26.55 -9.45 2.97
CA LEU A 153 -26.03 -8.32 3.74
C LEU A 153 -26.79 -7.05 3.32
N PHE A 154 -27.20 -6.21 4.29
CA PHE A 154 -27.94 -4.96 4.01
C PHE A 154 -29.18 -5.13 3.10
N GLY A 155 -29.82 -6.30 3.13
CA GLY A 155 -31.02 -6.59 2.33
C GLY A 155 -30.76 -6.97 0.87
N VAL A 156 -29.50 -7.07 0.44
CA VAL A 156 -29.10 -7.56 -0.89
C VAL A 156 -28.33 -8.87 -0.78
N ASP A 157 -28.07 -9.50 -1.92
CA ASP A 157 -27.20 -10.67 -2.04
C ASP A 157 -25.82 -10.37 -1.43
N GLY A 158 -25.34 -11.27 -0.56
CA GLY A 158 -24.10 -11.01 0.16
C GLY A 158 -22.88 -11.00 -0.75
N LEU A 159 -22.85 -11.79 -1.83
CA LEU A 159 -21.73 -11.82 -2.77
C LEU A 159 -21.64 -10.52 -3.57
N VAL A 160 -22.79 -9.92 -3.92
CA VAL A 160 -22.82 -8.57 -4.51
C VAL A 160 -22.22 -7.54 -3.56
N THR A 161 -22.52 -7.63 -2.27
CA THR A 161 -21.96 -6.69 -1.28
C THR A 161 -20.45 -6.87 -1.11
N VAL A 162 -19.99 -8.13 -1.05
CA VAL A 162 -18.55 -8.47 -1.04
C VAL A 162 -17.86 -7.91 -2.28
N ALA A 163 -18.49 -8.02 -3.45
CA ALA A 163 -17.97 -7.48 -4.70
C ALA A 163 -17.79 -5.97 -4.66
N MET A 164 -18.83 -5.24 -4.24
CA MET A 164 -18.77 -3.78 -4.12
C MET A 164 -17.68 -3.35 -3.13
N ALA A 165 -17.59 -4.02 -1.97
CA ALA A 165 -16.55 -3.75 -0.99
C ALA A 165 -15.15 -3.98 -1.57
N HIS A 166 -14.93 -5.11 -2.24
CA HIS A 166 -13.66 -5.44 -2.87
C HIS A 166 -13.22 -4.37 -3.88
N TYR A 167 -14.13 -3.92 -4.74
CA TYR A 167 -13.84 -2.88 -5.75
C TYR A 167 -13.55 -1.52 -5.13
N ILE A 168 -14.34 -1.09 -4.13
CA ILE A 168 -14.11 0.19 -3.44
C ILE A 168 -12.74 0.19 -2.77
N ILE A 169 -12.41 -0.87 -2.04
CA ILE A 169 -11.13 -0.99 -1.34
C ILE A 169 -9.97 -1.06 -2.36
N ALA A 170 -10.12 -1.82 -3.43
CA ALA A 170 -9.13 -1.90 -4.50
C ALA A 170 -8.87 -0.52 -5.11
N TYR A 171 -9.92 0.25 -5.40
CA TYR A 171 -9.80 1.61 -5.93
C TYR A 171 -9.08 2.54 -4.95
N CYS A 172 -9.39 2.49 -3.65
CA CYS A 172 -8.68 3.24 -2.62
C CYS A 172 -7.18 2.89 -2.59
N ILE A 173 -6.82 1.60 -2.70
CA ILE A 173 -5.42 1.17 -2.70
C ILE A 173 -4.71 1.60 -3.99
N ILE A 174 -5.39 1.57 -5.15
CA ILE A 174 -4.83 2.09 -6.41
C ILE A 174 -4.50 3.59 -6.28
N LEU A 175 -5.43 4.40 -5.75
CA LEU A 175 -5.19 5.83 -5.53
C LEU A 175 -4.02 6.08 -4.57
N PHE A 176 -3.92 5.26 -3.52
CA PHE A 176 -2.79 5.30 -2.61
C PHE A 176 -1.48 4.96 -3.31
N VAL A 177 -1.41 3.91 -4.15
CA VAL A 177 -0.21 3.53 -4.90
C VAL A 177 0.23 4.63 -5.86
N ILE A 178 -0.71 5.25 -6.59
CA ILE A 178 -0.43 6.40 -7.45
C ILE A 178 0.19 7.54 -6.64
N SER A 179 -0.44 7.90 -5.52
CA SER A 179 0.03 8.96 -4.63
C SER A 179 1.39 8.62 -4.00
N HIS A 180 1.61 7.35 -3.64
CA HIS A 180 2.86 6.86 -3.08
C HIS A 180 4.03 6.97 -4.06
N ILE A 181 3.83 6.56 -5.32
CA ILE A 181 4.84 6.67 -6.39
C ILE A 181 5.12 8.15 -6.70
N TYR A 182 4.07 8.99 -6.75
CA TYR A 182 4.25 10.42 -6.92
C TYR A 182 5.12 11.03 -5.81
N LEU A 183 4.77 10.79 -4.54
CA LEU A 183 5.53 11.32 -3.40
C LEU A 183 6.95 10.74 -3.29
N ALA A 184 7.16 9.49 -3.71
CA ALA A 184 8.51 8.91 -3.80
C ALA A 184 9.39 9.65 -4.81
N SER A 185 8.80 10.34 -5.79
CA SER A 185 9.49 11.16 -6.78
C SER A 185 9.82 12.56 -6.28
N CYS A 186 9.31 12.96 -5.11
CA CYS A 186 9.47 14.30 -4.55
C CYS A 186 10.64 14.44 -3.56
N GLY A 187 11.65 13.57 -3.64
CA GLY A 187 12.90 13.74 -2.90
C GLY A 187 13.81 14.81 -3.52
N LYS A 188 14.96 15.10 -2.89
CA LYS A 188 15.97 16.07 -3.41
C LYS A 188 16.34 15.82 -4.88
N LYS A 189 16.40 14.54 -5.25
CA LYS A 189 16.37 14.05 -6.63
C LYS A 189 15.22 13.08 -6.78
N ILE A 190 14.64 13.01 -7.98
CA ILE A 190 13.57 12.05 -8.32
C ILE A 190 13.94 10.61 -7.91
N SER A 191 15.21 10.22 -8.03
CA SER A 191 15.68 8.86 -7.72
C SER A 191 15.98 8.60 -6.23
N THR A 192 15.94 9.61 -5.35
CA THR A 192 16.46 9.50 -3.96
C THR A 192 15.73 8.45 -3.15
N HIS A 193 14.40 8.54 -3.08
CA HIS A 193 13.61 7.59 -2.30
C HIS A 193 13.56 6.20 -2.97
N TYR A 194 13.54 6.13 -4.30
CA TYR A 194 13.66 4.85 -5.01
C TYR A 194 14.98 4.13 -4.73
N LYS A 195 16.11 4.86 -4.72
CA LYS A 195 17.40 4.29 -4.32
C LYS A 195 17.40 3.84 -2.86
N SER A 196 16.67 4.55 -2.00
CA SER A 196 16.56 4.18 -0.58
C SER A 196 15.88 2.81 -0.41
N ILE A 197 14.79 2.54 -1.13
CA ILE A 197 14.14 1.21 -1.04
C ILE A 197 14.93 0.11 -1.76
N ILE A 198 15.75 0.44 -2.76
CA ILE A 198 16.63 -0.55 -3.43
C ILE A 198 17.81 -0.91 -2.51
N THR A 199 18.51 0.09 -1.98
CA THR A 199 19.79 -0.12 -1.27
C THR A 199 19.61 -0.29 0.25
N GLY A 200 18.51 0.21 0.81
CA GLY A 200 18.27 0.32 2.24
C GLY A 200 18.81 1.60 2.88
N TRP A 201 19.61 2.36 2.14
CA TRP A 201 20.28 3.57 2.62
C TRP A 201 19.59 4.83 2.11
N HIS A 202 19.22 5.70 3.04
CA HIS A 202 18.74 7.04 2.75
C HIS A 202 19.92 8.01 2.70
N GLU A 203 19.94 8.87 1.70
CA GLU A 203 20.98 9.87 1.46
C GLU A 203 20.33 11.23 1.29
N ASP A 204 20.71 12.17 2.16
CA ASP A 204 20.39 13.59 2.06
C ASP A 204 21.40 14.34 1.20
#